data_AF-A0A1F7PRP0-F1
#
_entry.id   AF-A0A1F7PRP0-F1
#
_cell.length_a   1.000
_cell.length_b   1.000
_cell.length_c   1.000
_cell.angle_alpha   90.00
_cell.angle_beta   90.00
_cell.angle_gamma   90.00
#
_symmetry.space_group_name_H-M   'P 1'
#
loop_
_entity.id
_entity.type
_entity.pdbx_description
1 polymer ?
#
loop_
_entity_poly.entity_id
_entity_poly.type
_entity_poly.pdbx_seq_one_letter_code
_entity_poly.pdbx_strand_id
1 'polypeptide(L)'
;MKQGYWAGEVDVQRQIVRAWNARAEGKTDEAIRLMRAAADAEDLTEKHIVSPGRLAPARELLGEMLLEANRASEALAAFEASQGREPNRLRGYLGAARAAKAASETTKARANYERLVGLTARADTERPEIKEAKAFLGR
;
A
#
# COMPACT_ATOMS: atom_id res chain seq x y z
N MET A 1 -28.57 10.38 -3.25
CA MET A 1 -27.91 9.29 -2.49
C MET A 1 -27.07 8.31 -3.33
N LYS A 2 -27.15 8.25 -4.67
CA LYS A 2 -26.23 7.42 -5.50
C LYS A 2 -25.05 8.20 -6.10
N GLN A 3 -25.23 9.49 -6.40
CA GLN A 3 -24.22 10.33 -7.08
C GLN A 3 -23.05 10.74 -6.17
N GLY A 4 -23.29 10.92 -4.86
CA GLY A 4 -22.25 11.37 -3.92
C GLY A 4 -21.14 10.34 -3.69
N TYR A 5 -21.49 9.05 -3.66
CA TYR A 5 -20.51 7.97 -3.52
C TYR A 5 -19.54 7.94 -4.71
N TRP A 6 -20.06 7.91 -5.94
CA TRP A 6 -19.23 7.87 -7.14
C TRP A 6 -18.43 9.16 -7.34
N ALA A 7 -18.99 10.31 -7.00
CA ALA A 7 -18.24 11.56 -6.99
C ALA A 7 -17.07 11.52 -6.00
N GLY A 8 -17.27 10.95 -4.81
CA GLY A 8 -16.21 10.74 -3.81
C GLY A 8 -15.11 9.79 -4.30
N GLU A 9 -15.48 8.65 -4.89
CA GLU A 9 -14.50 7.67 -5.39
C GLU A 9 -13.66 8.27 -6.55
N VAL A 10 -14.29 9.03 -7.44
CA VAL A 10 -13.58 9.75 -8.51
C VAL A 10 -12.66 10.83 -7.96
N ASP A 11 -13.06 11.52 -6.89
CA ASP A 11 -12.19 12.52 -6.26
C ASP A 11 -10.98 11.88 -5.57
N VAL A 12 -11.16 10.76 -4.87
CA VAL A 12 -10.04 9.96 -4.32
C VAL A 12 -9.05 9.58 -5.43
N GLN A 13 -9.53 9.02 -6.54
CA GLN A 13 -8.68 8.64 -7.67
C GLN A 13 -7.98 9.86 -8.28
N ARG A 14 -8.67 11.00 -8.40
CA ARG A 14 -8.09 12.26 -8.87
C ARG A 14 -6.96 12.73 -7.96
N GLN A 15 -7.15 12.66 -6.64
CA GLN A 15 -6.13 13.06 -5.67
C GLN A 15 -4.91 12.12 -5.72
N ILE A 16 -5.11 10.81 -5.87
CA ILE A 16 -4.04 9.82 -6.07
C ILE A 16 -3.19 10.19 -7.31
N VAL A 17 -3.83 10.47 -8.45
CA VAL A 17 -3.12 10.84 -9.68
C VAL A 17 -2.36 12.15 -9.49
N ARG A 18 -2.97 13.15 -8.84
CA ARG A 18 -2.31 14.42 -8.54
C ARG A 18 -1.09 14.23 -7.62
N ALA A 19 -1.20 13.35 -6.63
CA ALA A 19 -0.09 13.03 -5.74
C ALA A 19 1.10 12.42 -6.50
N TRP A 20 0.85 11.43 -7.37
CA TRP A 20 1.91 10.83 -8.18
C TRP A 20 2.52 11.81 -9.20
N ASN A 21 1.72 12.71 -9.79
CA ASN A 21 2.24 13.78 -10.63
C ASN A 21 3.15 14.72 -9.84
N ALA A 22 2.71 15.20 -8.67
CA ALA A 22 3.52 16.04 -7.80
C ALA A 22 4.83 15.35 -7.40
N ARG A 23 4.78 14.03 -7.13
CA ARG A 23 5.97 13.22 -6.83
C ARG A 23 6.94 13.19 -8.01
N ALA A 24 6.45 12.96 -9.23
CA ALA A 24 7.25 12.96 -10.44
C ALA A 24 7.87 14.33 -10.75
N GLU A 25 7.20 15.42 -10.35
CA GLU A 25 7.70 16.80 -10.43
C GLU A 25 8.69 17.17 -9.30
N GLY A 26 9.05 16.22 -8.41
CA GLY A 26 9.95 16.45 -7.28
C GLY A 26 9.31 17.16 -6.08
N LYS A 27 8.01 17.41 -6.10
CA LYS A 27 7.25 18.08 -5.02
C LYS A 27 6.82 17.07 -3.95
N THR A 28 7.78 16.41 -3.30
CA THR A 28 7.54 15.25 -2.42
C THR A 28 6.58 15.54 -1.27
N ASP A 29 6.71 16.68 -0.57
CA ASP A 29 5.83 16.98 0.57
C ASP A 29 4.38 17.21 0.14
N GLU A 30 4.19 17.88 -1.00
CA GLU A 30 2.86 18.09 -1.59
C GLU A 30 2.26 16.75 -2.05
N ALA A 31 3.06 15.90 -2.67
CA ALA A 31 2.65 14.56 -3.08
C ALA A 31 2.14 13.73 -1.89
N ILE A 32 2.90 13.70 -0.79
CA ILE A 32 2.52 12.97 0.43
C ILE A 32 1.26 13.57 1.04
N ARG A 33 1.13 14.91 1.07
CA ARG A 33 -0.08 15.59 1.58
C ARG A 33 -1.32 15.20 0.77
N LEU A 34 -1.23 15.22 -0.55
CA LEU A 34 -2.30 14.83 -1.46
C LEU A 34 -2.66 13.34 -1.31
N MET A 35 -1.66 12.46 -1.23
CA MET A 35 -1.89 11.02 -1.08
C MET A 35 -2.50 10.68 0.27
N ARG A 36 -2.11 11.38 1.34
CA ARG A 36 -2.70 11.21 2.66
C ARG A 36 -4.16 11.64 2.68
N ALA A 37 -4.48 12.78 2.08
CA ALA A 37 -5.87 13.23 1.93
C ALA A 37 -6.72 12.21 1.15
N ALA A 38 -6.18 11.65 0.07
CA ALA A 38 -6.85 10.60 -0.70
C ALA A 38 -7.10 9.35 0.15
N ALA A 39 -6.09 8.90 0.90
CA ALA A 39 -6.20 7.74 1.78
C ALA A 39 -7.19 7.94 2.93
N ASP A 40 -7.21 9.12 3.55
CA ASP A 40 -8.15 9.45 4.61
C ASP A 40 -9.59 9.52 4.07
N ALA A 41 -9.79 10.12 2.89
CA ALA A 41 -11.11 10.15 2.23
C ALA A 41 -11.57 8.75 1.82
N GLU A 42 -10.66 7.92 1.33
CA GLU A 42 -10.93 6.53 0.98
C GLU A 42 -11.34 5.69 2.20
N ASP A 43 -10.72 5.90 3.36
CA ASP A 43 -11.05 5.20 4.61
C ASP A 43 -12.45 5.53 5.14
N LEU A 44 -12.93 6.75 4.88
CA LEU A 44 -14.26 7.24 5.25
C LEU A 44 -15.39 6.71 4.36
N THR A 45 -15.06 6.03 3.26
CA THR A 45 -16.06 5.45 2.36
C THR A 45 -16.20 3.96 2.62
N GLU A 46 -17.43 3.50 2.87
CA GLU A 46 -17.74 2.09 2.85
C GLU A 46 -17.67 1.56 1.41
N LYS A 47 -17.13 0.35 1.25
CA LYS A 47 -17.12 -0.33 -0.04
C LYS A 47 -18.55 -0.54 -0.51
N HIS A 48 -18.91 0.00 -1.67
CA HIS A 48 -20.22 -0.22 -2.24
C HIS A 48 -20.39 -1.68 -2.72
N ILE A 49 -21.54 -2.29 -2.44
CA ILE A 49 -21.85 -3.71 -2.72
C ILE A 49 -21.67 -4.15 -4.18
N VAL A 50 -21.77 -3.23 -5.14
CA VAL A 50 -21.65 -3.50 -6.59
C VAL A 50 -20.25 -3.18 -7.14
N SER A 51 -19.39 -2.51 -6.37
CA SER A 51 -18.07 -2.13 -6.86
C SER A 51 -17.11 -3.33 -6.78
N PRO A 52 -16.43 -3.72 -7.89
CA PRO A 52 -15.26 -4.59 -7.75
C PRO A 52 -14.28 -3.92 -6.77
N GLY A 53 -13.60 -4.71 -5.94
CA GLY A 53 -12.66 -4.17 -4.95
C GLY A 53 -11.67 -3.20 -5.60
N ARG A 54 -11.24 -2.18 -4.84
CA ARG A 54 -10.32 -1.15 -5.35
C ARG A 54 -9.07 -1.78 -5.96
N LEU A 55 -8.60 -1.21 -7.08
CA LEU A 55 -7.45 -1.72 -7.82
C LEU A 55 -6.17 -1.69 -6.96
N ALA A 56 -5.90 -0.57 -6.30
CA ALA A 56 -4.88 -0.41 -5.28
C ALA A 56 -5.44 0.50 -4.17
N PRO A 57 -5.47 0.07 -2.90
CA PRO A 57 -5.90 0.93 -1.81
C PRO A 57 -5.01 2.17 -1.71
N ALA A 58 -5.62 3.34 -1.49
CA ALA A 58 -4.89 4.60 -1.36
C ALA A 58 -3.83 4.55 -0.25
N ARG A 59 -4.07 3.78 0.82
CA ARG A 59 -3.10 3.53 1.90
C ARG A 59 -1.86 2.75 1.44
N GLU A 60 -1.98 1.79 0.52
CA GLU A 60 -0.82 1.10 -0.05
C GLU A 60 0.01 2.05 -0.91
N LEU A 61 -0.65 2.89 -1.72
CA LEU A 61 0.02 3.90 -2.54
C LEU A 61 0.72 4.97 -1.69
N LEU A 62 0.11 5.37 -0.56
CA LEU A 62 0.77 6.20 0.45
C LEU A 62 2.01 5.53 1.02
N GLY A 63 1.93 4.24 1.37
CA GLY A 63 3.07 3.47 1.85
C GLY A 63 4.23 3.41 0.85
N GLU A 64 3.93 3.18 -0.44
CA GLU A 64 4.92 3.20 -1.52
C GLU A 64 5.59 4.57 -1.65
N MET A 65 4.81 5.64 -1.69
CA MET A 65 5.34 7.00 -1.79
C MET A 65 6.19 7.40 -0.57
N LEU A 66 5.80 6.99 0.62
CA LEU A 66 6.57 7.23 1.85
C LEU A 66 7.89 6.44 1.85
N LEU A 67 7.90 5.20 1.33
CA LEU A 67 9.13 4.44 1.13
C LEU A 67 10.09 5.14 0.17
N GLU A 68 9.60 5.64 -0.97
CA GLU A 68 10.41 6.41 -1.91
C GLU A 68 10.96 7.71 -1.31
N ALA A 69 10.26 8.28 -0.32
CA ALA A 69 10.67 9.46 0.42
C ALA A 69 11.53 9.15 1.66
N ASN A 70 11.99 7.89 1.83
CA ASN A 70 12.75 7.42 3.00
C ASN A 70 12.04 7.59 4.36
N ARG A 71 10.70 7.64 4.36
CA ARG A 71 9.85 7.75 5.57
C ARG A 71 9.34 6.38 5.99
N ALA A 72 10.26 5.46 6.26
CA ALA A 72 9.99 4.03 6.40
C ALA A 72 8.97 3.69 7.51
N SER A 73 9.07 4.32 8.69
CA SER A 73 8.14 4.06 9.80
C SER A 73 6.70 4.47 9.47
N GLU A 74 6.52 5.59 8.77
CA GLU A 74 5.20 6.04 8.32
C GLU A 74 4.66 5.16 7.19
N ALA A 75 5.54 4.71 6.29
CA ALA A 75 5.15 3.78 5.24
C ALA A 75 4.62 2.46 5.83
N LEU A 76 5.32 1.92 6.84
CA LEU A 76 4.90 0.72 7.55
C LEU A 76 3.51 0.90 8.16
N ALA A 77 3.26 2.02 8.85
CA ALA A 77 1.95 2.32 9.43
C ALA A 77 0.84 2.39 8.37
N ALA A 78 1.13 2.97 7.20
CA ALA A 78 0.17 3.04 6.09
C ALA A 78 -0.17 1.64 5.54
N PHE A 79 0.83 0.77 5.37
CA PHE A 79 0.58 -0.61 4.94
C PHE A 79 -0.18 -1.43 6.00
N GLU A 80 0.16 -1.31 7.28
CA GLU A 80 -0.54 -2.00 8.38
C GLU A 80 -2.01 -1.56 8.44
N ALA A 81 -2.30 -0.27 8.24
CA ALA A 81 -3.68 0.24 8.13
C ALA A 81 -4.42 -0.38 6.93
N SER A 82 -3.78 -0.49 5.77
CA SER A 82 -4.37 -1.16 4.60
C SER A 82 -4.69 -2.63 4.90
N GLN A 83 -3.74 -3.37 5.51
CA GLN A 83 -3.90 -4.80 5.80
C GLN A 83 -5.08 -5.10 6.72
N GLY A 84 -5.41 -4.20 7.65
CA GLY A 84 -6.57 -4.35 8.52
C GLY A 84 -7.91 -4.28 7.77
N ARG A 85 -7.97 -3.50 6.68
CA ARG A 85 -9.18 -3.31 5.87
C ARG A 85 -9.25 -4.27 4.68
N GLU A 86 -8.11 -4.47 4.03
CA GLU A 86 -7.96 -5.18 2.77
C GLU A 86 -6.85 -6.24 2.92
N PRO A 87 -7.06 -7.31 3.73
CA PRO A 87 -6.05 -8.31 4.01
C PRO A 87 -5.72 -9.14 2.76
N ASN A 88 -4.60 -9.88 2.82
CA ASN A 88 -4.21 -10.87 1.78
C ASN A 88 -3.83 -10.27 0.42
N ARG A 89 -3.42 -9.00 0.38
CA ARG A 89 -2.89 -8.35 -0.81
C ARG A 89 -1.37 -8.50 -0.91
N LEU A 90 -0.91 -9.10 -2.00
CA LEU A 90 0.51 -9.39 -2.25
C LEU A 90 1.39 -8.13 -2.16
N ARG A 91 0.97 -7.03 -2.82
CA ARG A 91 1.70 -5.76 -2.81
C ARG A 91 1.75 -5.13 -1.42
N GLY A 92 0.64 -5.16 -0.68
CA GLY A 92 0.59 -4.66 0.70
C GLY A 92 1.57 -5.36 1.64
N TYR A 93 1.68 -6.69 1.59
CA TYR A 93 2.65 -7.42 2.42
C TYR A 93 4.10 -7.19 2.00
N LEU A 94 4.37 -7.12 0.70
CA LEU A 94 5.72 -6.80 0.21
C LEU A 94 6.15 -5.39 0.62
N GLY A 95 5.28 -4.40 0.43
CA GLY A 95 5.54 -3.01 0.82
C GLY A 95 5.77 -2.88 2.33
N ALA A 96 4.91 -3.51 3.15
CA ALA A 96 5.08 -3.56 4.60
C ALA A 96 6.41 -4.20 5.01
N ALA A 97 6.80 -5.31 4.38
CA ALA A 97 8.06 -5.99 4.69
C ALA A 97 9.28 -5.11 4.38
N ARG A 98 9.29 -4.44 3.22
CA ARG A 98 10.34 -3.49 2.83
C ARG A 98 10.38 -2.28 3.76
N ALA A 99 9.21 -1.71 4.10
CA ALA A 99 9.11 -0.59 5.05
C ALA A 99 9.60 -0.98 6.44
N ALA A 100 9.19 -2.12 6.96
CA ALA A 100 9.67 -2.64 8.23
C ALA A 100 11.18 -2.88 8.23
N LYS A 101 11.73 -3.47 7.16
CA LYS A 101 13.18 -3.65 7.02
C LYS A 101 13.92 -2.31 7.02
N ALA A 102 13.44 -1.32 6.27
CA ALA A 102 14.03 0.02 6.23
C ALA A 102 13.91 0.77 7.57
N ALA A 103 12.85 0.50 8.34
CA ALA A 103 12.65 1.03 9.68
C ALA A 103 13.37 0.22 10.78
N SER A 104 14.17 -0.80 10.43
CA SER A 104 14.82 -1.73 11.38
C SER A 104 13.86 -2.57 12.25
N GLU A 105 12.58 -2.64 11.87
CA GLU A 105 11.53 -3.43 12.51
C GLU A 105 11.60 -4.91 12.06
N THR A 106 12.70 -5.59 12.38
CA THR A 106 13.05 -6.90 11.82
C THR A 106 11.97 -7.97 12.07
N THR A 107 11.35 -7.98 13.25
CA THR A 107 10.25 -8.91 13.58
C THR A 107 9.05 -8.71 12.65
N LYS A 108 8.66 -7.45 12.40
CA LYS A 108 7.56 -7.12 11.48
C LYS A 108 7.93 -7.42 10.04
N ALA A 109 9.18 -7.17 9.63
CA ALA A 109 9.66 -7.51 8.29
C ALA A 109 9.56 -9.01 8.03
N ARG A 110 10.01 -9.82 8.99
CA ARG A 110 9.91 -11.28 8.94
C ARG A 110 8.46 -11.75 8.81
N ALA A 111 7.57 -11.25 9.67
CA ALA A 111 6.15 -11.63 9.65
C ALA A 111 5.47 -11.32 8.30
N ASN A 112 5.74 -10.13 7.75
CA ASN A 112 5.19 -9.73 6.44
C ASN A 112 5.74 -10.58 5.30
N TYR A 113 7.04 -10.90 5.29
CA TYR A 113 7.62 -11.80 4.28
C TYR A 113 7.13 -13.25 4.40
N GLU A 114 6.94 -13.77 5.62
CA GLU A 114 6.33 -15.09 5.82
C GLU A 114 4.92 -15.14 5.25
N ARG A 115 4.13 -14.07 5.48
CA ARG A 115 2.79 -13.97 4.91
C ARG A 115 2.82 -13.89 3.39
N LEU A 116 3.75 -13.11 2.82
CA LEU A 116 3.96 -13.01 1.37
C LEU A 116 4.26 -14.37 0.74
N VAL A 117 5.23 -15.11 1.30
CA VAL A 117 5.59 -16.47 0.83
C VAL A 117 4.40 -17.42 0.96
N GLY A 118 3.63 -17.33 2.05
CA GLY A 118 2.42 -18.12 2.25
C GLY A 118 1.35 -17.88 1.19
N LEU A 119 1.13 -16.61 0.80
CA LEU A 119 0.17 -16.26 -0.26
C LEU A 119 0.57 -16.83 -1.63
N THR A 120 1.87 -17.03 -1.87
CA THR A 120 2.39 -17.54 -3.15
C THR A 120 2.87 -18.99 -3.09
N ALA A 121 2.49 -19.75 -2.07
CA ALA A 121 2.98 -21.13 -1.87
C ALA A 121 2.65 -22.09 -3.03
N ARG A 122 1.60 -21.78 -3.81
CA ARG A 122 1.15 -22.55 -4.98
C ARG A 122 1.28 -21.78 -6.30
N ALA A 123 2.12 -20.74 -6.36
CA ALA A 123 2.31 -19.99 -7.60
C ALA A 123 3.04 -20.84 -8.64
N ASP A 124 2.58 -20.80 -9.90
CA ASP A 124 3.16 -21.58 -11.01
C ASP A 124 4.60 -21.16 -11.34
N THR A 125 4.92 -19.88 -11.16
CA THR A 125 6.24 -19.30 -11.44
C THR A 125 6.73 -18.44 -10.28
N GLU A 126 8.00 -18.55 -9.97
CA GLU A 126 8.62 -17.73 -8.93
C GLU A 126 8.87 -16.29 -9.42
N ARG A 127 8.28 -15.31 -8.71
CA ARG A 127 8.46 -13.88 -8.98
C ARG A 127 9.66 -13.33 -8.19
N PRO A 128 10.35 -12.27 -8.67
CA PRO A 128 11.52 -11.70 -7.99
C PRO A 128 11.26 -11.30 -6.52
N GLU A 129 10.06 -10.81 -6.22
CA GLU A 129 9.67 -10.38 -4.88
C GLU A 129 9.57 -11.57 -3.90
N ILE A 130 9.30 -12.78 -4.40
CA ILE A 130 9.27 -14.00 -3.61
C ILE A 130 10.69 -14.51 -3.34
N LYS A 131 11.61 -14.36 -4.30
CA LYS A 131 13.04 -14.62 -4.08
C LYS A 131 13.60 -13.71 -2.99
N GLU A 132 13.29 -12.42 -3.05
CA GLU A 132 13.66 -11.45 -2.00
C GLU A 132 13.16 -11.88 -0.62
N ALA A 133 11.89 -12.27 -0.53
CA ALA A 133 11.29 -12.71 0.72
C ALA A 133 11.94 -13.99 1.27
N LYS A 134 12.13 -15.01 0.43
CA LYS A 134 12.79 -16.26 0.84
C LYS A 134 14.22 -16.03 1.28
N ALA A 135 14.98 -15.22 0.55
CA ALA A 135 16.34 -14.85 0.91
C ALA A 135 16.40 -14.14 2.27
N PHE A 136 15.48 -13.21 2.55
CA PHE A 136 15.39 -12.55 3.86
C PHE A 136 15.05 -13.55 5.00
N LEU A 137 14.23 -14.56 4.70
CA LEU A 137 13.84 -15.60 5.65
C LEU A 137 14.87 -16.74 5.81
N GLY A 138 15.91 -16.78 4.97
CA GLY A 138 16.87 -17.88 4.92
C GLY A 138 16.29 -19.20 4.41
N ARG A 139 15.41 -19.14 3.39
CA ARG A 139 14.75 -20.30 2.76
C ARG A 139 15.12 -20.46 1.29
#